data_AF-A0A6J4JAS0-F1
#
_entry.id   AF-A0A6J4JAS0-F1
#
_cell.length_a   1.000
_cell.length_b   1.000
_cell.length_c   1.000
_cell.angle_alpha   90.00
_cell.angle_beta   90.00
_cell.angle_gamma   90.00
#
_symmetry.space_group_name_H-M   'P 1'
#
loop_
_entity.id
_entity.type
_entity.pdbx_description
1 polymer ?
#
loop_
_entity_poly.entity_id
_entity_poly.type
_entity_poly.pdbx_seq_one_letter_code
_entity_poly.pdbx_strand_id
1 'polypeptide(L)'
;MTLDEPGLDLAEGFTRSGMPYEELWLRQIALGGSAGRLEVEAYVLGLLHADPYQHDLLAQALNECFLERDQDHPVRYSDSATAE
;
A
#
# COMPACT_ATOMS: atom_id res chain seq x y z
N MET A 1 -15.41 -9.67 -19.45
CA MET A 1 -14.06 -10.23 -19.29
C MET A 1 -13.13 -9.04 -19.15
N THR A 2 -13.20 -8.37 -18.00
CA THR A 2 -12.38 -7.20 -17.72
C THR A 2 -10.99 -7.74 -17.45
N LEU A 3 -10.07 -7.46 -18.38
CA LEU A 3 -8.68 -7.83 -18.25
C LEU A 3 -8.16 -7.24 -16.94
N ASP A 4 -7.32 -8.02 -16.27
CA ASP A 4 -6.49 -7.67 -15.12
C ASP A 4 -5.81 -6.32 -15.40
N GLU A 5 -6.48 -5.20 -15.09
CA GLU A 5 -5.88 -3.89 -15.20
C GLU A 5 -4.78 -3.86 -14.15
N PRO A 6 -3.53 -3.57 -14.54
CA PRO A 6 -2.43 -3.65 -13.62
C PRO A 6 -2.61 -2.59 -12.52
N GLY A 7 -3.11 -2.99 -11.36
CA GLY A 7 -3.27 -2.10 -10.21
C GLY A 7 -1.97 -1.36 -9.87
N LEU A 8 -2.12 -0.26 -9.13
CA LEU A 8 -0.99 0.62 -8.81
C LEU A 8 0.03 -0.10 -7.93
N ASP A 9 1.32 0.21 -8.11
CA ASP A 9 2.33 -0.11 -7.09
C ASP A 9 2.24 0.87 -5.91
N LEU A 10 2.97 0.60 -4.83
CA LEU A 10 2.95 1.43 -3.62
C LEU A 10 3.37 2.89 -3.88
N ALA A 11 4.33 3.12 -4.77
CA ALA A 11 4.84 4.47 -5.06
C ALA A 11 3.78 5.30 -5.79
N GLU A 12 3.15 4.71 -6.81
CA GLU A 12 2.08 5.33 -7.58
C GLU A 12 0.83 5.53 -6.72
N GLY A 13 0.44 4.51 -5.94
CA GLY A 13 -0.67 4.60 -4.99
C GLY A 13 -0.48 5.71 -3.96
N PHE A 14 0.72 5.80 -3.37
CA PHE A 14 1.05 6.87 -2.42
C PHE A 14 1.05 8.25 -3.07
N THR A 15 1.60 8.38 -4.27
CA THR A 15 1.61 9.65 -5.00
C THR A 15 0.19 10.14 -5.30
N ARG A 16 -0.72 9.24 -5.68
CA ARG A 16 -2.11 9.56 -6.01
C ARG A 16 -3.01 9.80 -4.80
N SER A 17 -2.72 9.16 -3.67
CA SER A 17 -3.50 9.39 -2.44
C SER A 17 -3.30 10.81 -1.91
N GLY A 18 -2.14 11.41 -2.18
CA GLY A 18 -1.79 12.77 -1.74
C GLY A 18 -1.59 12.88 -0.23
N MET A 19 -1.50 11.74 0.47
CA MET A 19 -1.27 11.70 1.91
C MET A 19 0.22 11.91 2.24
N PRO A 20 0.55 12.53 3.38
CA PRO A 20 1.92 12.56 3.85
C PRO A 20 2.38 11.17 4.32
N TYR A 21 3.68 10.91 4.30
CA TYR A 21 4.26 9.65 4.80
C TYR A 21 3.87 9.34 6.26
N GLU A 22 3.70 10.37 7.08
CA GLU A 22 3.24 10.23 8.46
C GLU A 22 1.83 9.60 8.54
N GLU A 23 0.93 9.97 7.62
CA GLU A 23 -0.42 9.40 7.59
C GLU A 23 -0.39 7.94 7.14
N LEU A 24 0.37 7.60 6.09
CA LEU A 24 0.52 6.21 5.65
C LEU A 24 1.12 5.34 6.77
N TRP A 25 2.11 5.86 7.49
CA TRP A 25 2.73 5.18 8.63
C TRP A 25 1.72 4.94 9.77
N LEU A 26 0.91 5.93 10.12
CA LEU A 26 -0.13 5.76 11.15
C LEU A 26 -1.21 4.77 10.72
N ARG A 27 -1.64 4.81 9.46
CA ARG A 27 -2.63 3.88 8.91
C ARG A 27 -2.12 2.43 8.94
N GLN A 28 -0.88 2.16 8.53
CA GLN A 28 -0.36 0.79 8.62
C GLN A 28 -0.21 0.28 10.06
N ILE A 29 0.11 1.14 11.04
CA ILE A 29 0.10 0.75 12.47
C ILE A 29 -1.32 0.34 12.89
N ALA A 30 -2.34 1.11 12.49
CA ALA A 30 -3.74 0.83 12.83
C ALA A 30 -4.22 -0.51 12.25
N LEU A 31 -3.65 -0.93 11.12
CA LEU A 31 -3.90 -2.22 10.47
C LEU A 31 -3.06 -3.38 11.03
N GLY A 32 -2.20 -3.13 12.03
CA GLY A 32 -1.36 -4.15 12.69
C GLY A 32 0.07 -4.24 12.16
N GLY A 33 0.48 -3.30 11.31
CA GLY A 33 1.85 -3.22 10.80
C GLY A 33 2.85 -2.76 11.86
N SER A 34 4.12 -3.06 11.61
CA SER A 34 5.20 -2.85 12.56
C SER A 34 6.32 -1.95 12.01
N ALA A 35 6.24 -1.55 10.74
CA ALA A 35 7.22 -0.67 10.13
C ALA A 35 7.26 0.71 10.79
N GLY A 36 8.46 1.21 11.04
CA GLY A 36 8.70 2.60 11.40
C GLY A 36 8.48 3.56 10.22
N ARG A 37 8.33 4.85 10.50
CA ARG A 37 8.08 5.87 9.46
C ARG A 37 9.13 5.86 8.34
N LEU A 38 10.42 5.78 8.70
CA LEU A 38 11.51 5.73 7.72
C LEU A 38 11.48 4.45 6.87
N GLU A 39 11.04 3.33 7.43
CA GLU A 39 10.90 2.09 6.66
C GLU A 39 9.73 2.20 5.68
N VAL A 40 8.60 2.78 6.09
CA VAL A 40 7.48 3.08 5.20
C VAL A 40 7.92 3.98 4.04
N GLU A 41 8.64 5.06 4.33
CA GLU A 41 9.24 5.94 3.31
C GLU A 41 10.14 5.13 2.35
N ALA A 42 11.02 4.29 2.89
CA ALA A 42 11.93 3.48 2.09
C ALA A 42 11.22 2.40 1.24
N TYR A 43 10.16 1.78 1.74
CA TYR A 43 9.36 0.80 1.01
C TYR A 43 8.62 1.46 -0.16
N VAL A 44 7.96 2.60 0.08
CA VAL A 44 7.27 3.37 -0.96
C VAL A 44 8.25 3.87 -2.03
N LEU A 45 9.45 4.30 -1.63
CA LEU A 45 10.49 4.75 -2.57
C LEU A 45 11.23 3.59 -3.28
N GLY A 46 10.91 2.33 -2.95
CA GLY A 46 11.61 1.16 -3.49
C GLY A 46 13.07 1.02 -3.04
N LEU A 47 13.47 1.73 -1.97
CA LEU A 47 14.81 1.68 -1.39
C LEU A 47 15.01 0.42 -0.52
N LEU A 48 13.92 -0.10 0.04
CA LEU A 48 13.88 -1.37 0.77
C LEU A 48 12.74 -2.23 0.22
N HIS A 49 12.88 -3.54 0.36
CA HIS A 49 11.81 -4.48 0.06
C HIS A 49 11.03 -4.80 1.34
N ALA A 50 9.73 -4.53 1.34
CA ALA A 50 8.84 -4.99 2.39
C ALA A 50 8.60 -6.50 2.22
N ASP A 51 8.45 -7.22 3.34
CA ASP A 51 7.87 -8.56 3.32
C ASP A 51 6.41 -8.51 2.83
N PRO A 52 5.86 -9.57 2.20
CA PRO A 52 4.48 -9.60 1.72
C PRO A 52 3.43 -9.06 2.71
N TYR A 53 3.53 -9.43 3.99
CA TYR A 53 2.59 -8.93 4.99
C TYR A 53 2.64 -7.41 5.14
N GLN A 54 3.85 -6.84 5.23
CA GLN A 54 4.02 -5.40 5.38
C GLN A 54 3.65 -4.65 4.10
N HIS A 55 3.91 -5.23 2.93
CA HIS A 55 3.48 -4.69 1.65
C HIS A 55 1.95 -4.61 1.57
N ASP A 56 1.26 -5.68 1.96
CA ASP A 56 -0.20 -5.78 1.92
C ASP A 56 -0.87 -4.77 2.86
N LEU A 57 -0.27 -4.49 4.02
CA LEU A 57 -0.78 -3.46 4.92
C LEU A 57 -0.64 -2.05 4.34
N LEU A 58 0.45 -1.76 3.64
CA LEU A 58 0.62 -0.47 2.94
C LEU A 58 -0.37 -0.35 1.77
N ALA A 59 -0.56 -1.43 1.00
CA ALA A 59 -1.55 -1.49 -0.06
C ALA A 59 -2.97 -1.31 0.49
N GLN A 60 -3.32 -1.99 1.58
CA GLN A 60 -4.60 -1.85 2.28
C GLN A 60 -4.84 -0.40 2.72
N ALA A 61 -3.87 0.24 3.38
CA ALA A 61 -4.00 1.62 3.84
C ALA A 61 -4.27 2.61 2.68
N LEU A 62 -3.62 2.40 1.53
CA LEU A 62 -3.84 3.20 0.33
C LEU A 62 -5.21 2.91 -0.30
N ASN A 63 -5.61 1.64 -0.36
CA ASN A 63 -6.91 1.22 -0.88
C ASN A 63 -8.07 1.76 -0.05
N GLU A 64 -7.95 1.77 1.27
CA GLU A 64 -8.92 2.40 2.16
C GLU A 64 -9.04 3.91 1.88
N CYS A 65 -7.92 4.60 1.66
CA CYS A 65 -7.94 6.01 1.29
C CYS A 65 -8.68 6.26 -0.03
N PHE A 66 -8.46 5.42 -1.05
CA PHE A 66 -9.17 5.54 -2.33
C PHE A 66 -10.66 5.21 -2.20
N LEU A 67 -11.01 4.19 -1.41
CA LEU A 67 -12.39 3.80 -1.15
C LEU A 67 -13.15 4.92 -0.42
N GLU A 68 -12.54 5.56 0.58
CA GLU A 68 -13.10 6.72 1.30
C GLU A 68 -13.44 7.90 0.36
N ARG A 69 -12.79 7.94 -0.81
CA ARG A 69 -12.88 9.03 -1.80
C ARG A 69 -13.64 8.63 -3.07
N ASP A 70 -14.21 7.43 -3.11
CA ASP A 70 -14.89 6.86 -4.29
C ASP A 70 -13.97 6.83 -5.53
N GLN A 71 -12.68 6.54 -5.35
CA GLN A 71 -11.65 6.51 -6.39
C GLN A 71 -11.33 5.07 -6.81
N ASP A 72 -11.37 4.78 -8.12
CA ASP A 72 -11.08 3.46 -8.70
C ASP A 72 -9.57 3.33 -9.03
N HIS A 73 -8.75 3.35 -7.98
CA HIS A 73 -7.28 3.33 -8.06
C HIS A 73 -6.66 2.26 -7.15
N PRO A 74 -7.07 0.99 -7.25
CA PRO A 74 -6.58 -0.03 -6.34
C PRO A 74 -5.07 -0.23 -6.46
N VAL A 75 -4.39 -0.15 -5.33
CA VAL A 75 -3.01 -0.57 -5.12
C VAL A 75 -2.98 -2.09 -4.97
N ARG A 76 -2.01 -2.70 -5.63
CA ARG A 76 -1.82 -4.15 -5.63
C ARG A 76 -1.34 -4.64 -4.28
N TYR A 77 -1.93 -5.75 -3.84
CA TYR A 77 -1.33 -6.60 -2.82
C TYR A 77 -0.15 -7.38 -3.42
N SER A 78 0.68 -7.92 -2.55
CA SER A 78 1.76 -8.84 -2.93
C SER A 78 1.14 -10.11 -3.50
N ASP A 79 1.83 -10.74 -4.46
CA ASP A 79 1.36 -11.93 -5.18
C ASP A 79 1.32 -13.21 -4.29
N SER A 80 1.36 -13.08 -2.96
CA SER A 80 1.37 -14.21 -2.03
C SER A 80 0.02 -14.91 -1.88
N ALA A 81 -0.88 -14.78 -2.84
CA ALA A 81 -2.12 -15.56 -2.92
C ALA A 81 -1.86 -17.03 -3.30
N THR A 82 -0.91 -17.71 -2.66
CA THR A 82 -0.93 -19.16 -2.45
C THR A 82 0.08 -19.56 -1.36
N ALA A 83 -0.37 -19.57 -0.11
CA ALA A 83 0.11 -20.55 0.86
C ALA A 83 -1.16 -21.24 1.39
N GLU A 84 -1.30 -22.50 0.96
CA GLU A 84 -2.42 -23.44 1.18
C GLU A 84 -2.87 -23.59 2.64
#